data_AF-A0A965PVF2-F1
#
_entry.id   AF-A0A965PVF2-F1
#
_cell.length_a   1.000
_cell.length_b   1.000
_cell.length_c   1.000
_cell.angle_alpha   90.00
_cell.angle_beta   90.00
_cell.angle_gamma   90.00
#
_symmetry.space_group_name_H-M   'P 1'
#
loop_
_entity.id
_entity.type
_entity.pdbx_description
1 polymer ?
#
loop_
_entity_poly.entity_id
_entity_poly.type
_entity_poly.pdbx_seq_one_letter_code
_entity_poly.pdbx_strand_id
1 'polypeptide(L)'
;MRLTSIGLGIGTSTPDTKLTLGGSGHLLSLTNPSSSVANGIIRWKNSSGTTQAFIGSYVNIANTGNLEFGNGSTTTMNLDSSGNLGLGVTPSAWSASYKALSIGFTGGGQFAGGTVNTQTLLSANLVFTGTGSTGWKLPNNVAGTNYEQYLGAHKWYYAPANGVDGDASLTQAMTLDASGNLLVGTTSLLANAS
;
A
#
# COMPACT_ATOMS: atom_id res chain seq x y z
N MET A 1 -37.66 14.92 0.76
CA MET A 1 -36.77 16.07 0.45
C MET A 1 -37.46 17.34 0.94
N ARG A 2 -36.75 18.27 1.59
CA ARG A 2 -37.26 19.57 2.04
C ARG A 2 -36.25 20.67 1.73
N LEU A 3 -36.70 21.77 1.14
CA LEU A 3 -35.91 22.98 0.93
C LEU A 3 -36.22 23.99 2.03
N THR A 4 -35.20 24.59 2.63
CA THR A 4 -35.30 25.67 3.62
C THR A 4 -34.51 26.89 3.14
N SER A 5 -34.60 28.01 3.86
CA SER A 5 -33.75 29.19 3.59
C SER A 5 -32.25 28.92 3.78
N ILE A 6 -31.88 27.81 4.42
CA ILE A 6 -30.49 27.44 4.73
C ILE A 6 -29.94 26.28 3.89
N GLY A 7 -30.79 25.47 3.24
CA GLY A 7 -30.31 24.36 2.42
C GLY A 7 -31.36 23.34 1.99
N LEU A 8 -30.86 22.26 1.39
CA LEU A 8 -31.64 21.11 0.95
C LEU A 8 -31.42 19.91 1.87
N GLY A 9 -32.50 19.45 2.51
CA GLY A 9 -32.52 18.20 3.28
C GLY A 9 -33.09 17.04 2.47
N ILE A 10 -32.38 15.92 2.41
CA ILE A 10 -32.88 14.64 1.89
C ILE A 10 -32.83 13.62 3.03
N GLY A 11 -33.99 13.12 3.45
CA GLY A 11 -34.13 12.21 4.59
C GLY A 11 -33.96 12.86 5.98
N THR A 12 -33.78 14.18 6.05
CA THR A 12 -33.82 14.99 7.28
C THR A 12 -34.75 16.19 7.12
N SER A 13 -35.41 16.61 8.20
CA SER A 13 -36.27 17.80 8.26
C SER A 13 -35.55 19.06 8.77
N THR A 14 -34.33 18.92 9.29
CA THR A 14 -33.52 19.99 9.88
C THR A 14 -32.11 19.99 9.24
N PRO A 15 -31.96 20.49 8.01
CA PRO A 15 -30.66 20.56 7.35
C PRO A 15 -29.78 21.64 8.01
N ASP A 16 -28.63 21.25 8.55
CA ASP A 16 -27.68 22.17 9.21
C ASP A 16 -26.62 22.76 8.27
N THR A 17 -26.56 22.28 7.01
CA THR A 17 -25.71 22.84 5.95
C THR A 17 -26.47 22.89 4.62
N LYS A 18 -25.87 23.48 3.57
CA LYS A 18 -26.52 23.65 2.26
C LYS A 18 -27.04 22.35 1.64
N LEU A 19 -26.39 21.22 1.92
CA LEU A 19 -26.86 19.88 1.57
C LEU A 19 -26.66 18.95 2.77
N THR A 20 -27.75 18.43 3.33
CA THR A 20 -27.71 17.40 4.37
C THR A 20 -28.45 16.15 3.89
N LEU A 21 -27.78 15.00 3.96
CA LEU A 21 -28.32 13.68 3.62
C LEU A 21 -28.50 12.87 4.91
N GLY A 22 -29.67 12.28 5.14
CA GLY A 22 -29.98 11.45 6.31
C GLY A 22 -30.73 10.17 5.94
N GLY A 23 -30.54 9.10 6.72
CA GLY A 23 -31.19 7.80 6.51
C GLY A 23 -30.31 6.62 6.93
N SER A 24 -30.90 5.42 6.94
CA SER A 24 -30.20 4.15 7.19
C SER A 24 -29.80 3.52 5.86
N GLY A 25 -28.49 3.40 5.59
CA GLY A 25 -27.95 2.85 4.34
C GLY A 25 -26.95 3.79 3.64
N HIS A 26 -26.73 3.60 2.35
CA HIS A 26 -25.89 4.50 1.55
C HIS A 26 -26.57 5.87 1.40
N LEU A 27 -25.92 6.92 1.90
CA LEU A 27 -26.42 8.29 1.76
C LEU A 27 -26.06 8.91 0.40
N LEU A 28 -24.90 8.56 -0.16
CA LEU A 28 -24.42 9.01 -1.46
C LEU A 28 -23.79 7.83 -2.19
N SER A 29 -24.33 7.48 -3.37
CA SER A 29 -23.71 6.55 -4.31
C SER A 29 -23.28 7.31 -5.54
N LEU A 30 -22.00 7.19 -5.90
CA LEU A 30 -21.44 7.76 -7.13
C LEU A 30 -21.22 6.60 -8.09
N THR A 31 -22.17 6.41 -9.01
CA THR A 31 -22.14 5.32 -10.00
C THR A 31 -22.07 5.90 -11.41
N ASN A 32 -21.15 5.40 -12.23
CA ASN A 32 -21.23 5.55 -13.67
C ASN A 32 -21.97 4.33 -14.27
N PRO A 33 -23.26 4.45 -14.63
CA PRO A 33 -24.04 3.31 -15.12
C PRO A 33 -23.64 2.84 -16.53
N SER A 34 -22.77 3.58 -17.22
CA SER A 34 -22.33 3.28 -18.59
C SER A 34 -20.98 2.56 -18.67
N SER A 35 -20.38 2.20 -17.52
CA SER A 35 -19.08 1.55 -17.44
C SER A 35 -19.11 0.40 -16.44
N SER A 36 -18.39 -0.68 -16.74
CA SER A 36 -18.11 -1.77 -15.78
C SER A 36 -17.04 -1.40 -14.76
N VAL A 37 -16.42 -0.23 -14.90
CA VAL A 37 -15.38 0.27 -14.01
C VAL A 37 -16.03 1.02 -12.85
N ALA A 38 -15.63 0.69 -11.61
CA ALA A 38 -15.98 1.48 -10.44
C ALA A 38 -15.35 2.88 -10.54
N ASN A 39 -16.07 3.84 -11.12
CA ASN A 39 -15.64 5.23 -11.28
C ASN A 39 -16.57 6.15 -10.48
N GLY A 40 -15.99 6.85 -9.50
CA GLY A 40 -16.68 7.81 -8.64
C GLY A 40 -15.66 8.71 -7.96
N ILE A 41 -15.98 10.00 -7.83
CA ILE A 41 -15.05 10.97 -7.27
C ILE A 41 -15.77 12.09 -6.53
N ILE A 42 -15.24 12.45 -5.37
CA ILE A 42 -15.54 13.67 -4.63
C ILE A 42 -14.37 14.62 -4.87
N ARG A 43 -14.65 15.83 -5.39
CA ARG A 43 -13.63 16.87 -5.67
C ARG A 43 -13.88 18.11 -4.84
N TRP A 44 -12.82 18.64 -4.26
CA TRP A 44 -12.79 19.98 -3.70
C TRP A 44 -12.09 20.90 -4.69
N LYS A 45 -12.77 21.99 -5.08
CA LYS A 45 -12.27 22.95 -6.06
C LYS A 45 -12.16 24.35 -5.46
N ASN A 46 -11.22 25.14 -5.95
CA ASN A 46 -11.15 26.58 -5.64
C ASN A 46 -12.23 27.37 -6.43
N SER A 47 -12.32 28.69 -6.22
CA SER A 47 -13.28 29.57 -6.91
C SER A 47 -13.07 29.65 -8.42
N SER A 48 -11.86 29.34 -8.90
CA SER A 48 -11.53 29.25 -10.33
C SER A 48 -11.89 27.90 -10.96
N GLY A 49 -12.41 26.94 -10.17
CA GLY A 49 -12.81 25.61 -10.63
C GLY A 49 -11.67 24.59 -10.69
N THR A 50 -10.46 24.95 -10.23
CA THR A 50 -9.29 24.06 -10.13
C THR A 50 -9.47 23.07 -8.99
N THR A 51 -9.25 21.78 -9.23
CA THR A 51 -9.26 20.74 -8.18
C THR A 51 -8.08 20.97 -7.24
N GLN A 52 -8.37 21.11 -5.95
CA GLN A 52 -7.37 21.23 -4.87
C GLN A 52 -7.18 19.89 -4.13
N ALA A 53 -8.20 19.05 -4.08
CA ALA A 53 -8.12 17.70 -3.50
C ALA A 53 -9.21 16.80 -4.09
N PHE A 54 -9.02 15.49 -4.00
CA PHE A 54 -10.07 14.53 -4.31
C PHE A 54 -9.93 13.21 -3.54
N ILE A 55 -11.05 12.50 -3.43
CA ILE A 55 -11.12 11.09 -3.07
C ILE A 55 -11.94 10.38 -4.14
N GLY A 56 -11.44 9.30 -4.71
CA GLY A 56 -12.17 8.59 -5.76
C GLY A 56 -11.58 7.25 -6.16
N SER A 57 -12.16 6.64 -7.17
CA SER A 57 -11.68 5.42 -7.81
C SER A 57 -11.59 5.65 -9.31
N TYR A 58 -10.56 5.06 -9.93
CA TYR A 58 -10.29 5.18 -11.36
C TYR A 58 -10.18 6.64 -11.82
N VAL A 59 -9.41 7.44 -11.08
CA VAL A 59 -9.22 8.87 -11.34
C VAL A 59 -7.97 9.09 -12.19
N ASN A 60 -6.80 8.82 -11.62
CA ASN A 60 -5.51 8.87 -12.32
C ASN A 60 -4.88 7.49 -12.47
N ILE A 61 -5.40 6.49 -11.75
CA ILE A 61 -4.91 5.11 -11.78
C ILE A 61 -6.00 4.24 -12.39
N ALA A 62 -5.74 3.68 -13.56
CA ALA A 62 -6.71 2.89 -14.31
C ALA A 62 -6.89 1.45 -13.74
N ASN A 63 -7.27 1.35 -12.47
CA ASN A 63 -7.52 0.08 -11.78
C ASN A 63 -8.89 0.09 -11.08
N THR A 64 -9.70 -0.93 -11.36
CA THR A 64 -11.12 -1.04 -11.01
C THR A 64 -11.43 -1.27 -9.52
N GLY A 65 -10.43 -1.31 -8.63
CA GLY A 65 -10.66 -1.48 -7.19
C GLY A 65 -9.80 -0.57 -6.32
N ASN A 66 -9.15 0.43 -6.91
CA ASN A 66 -8.26 1.31 -6.18
C ASN A 66 -9.02 2.49 -5.56
N LEU A 67 -8.74 2.77 -4.29
CA LEU A 67 -9.16 4.00 -3.63
C LEU A 67 -7.99 4.99 -3.66
N GLU A 68 -8.20 6.10 -4.35
CA GLU A 68 -7.24 7.17 -4.56
C GLU A 68 -7.58 8.38 -3.69
N PHE A 69 -6.55 8.93 -3.03
CA PHE A 69 -6.56 10.25 -2.42
C PHE A 69 -5.58 11.14 -3.17
N GLY A 70 -6.03 12.32 -3.58
CA GLY A 70 -5.19 13.24 -4.33
C GLY A 70 -5.14 14.65 -3.77
N ASN A 71 -4.01 15.29 -4.02
CA ASN A 71 -3.76 16.71 -3.80
C ASN A 71 -3.54 17.36 -5.19
N GLY A 72 -4.30 18.42 -5.47
CA GLY A 72 -4.39 18.99 -6.81
C GLY A 72 -4.99 18.00 -7.81
N SER A 73 -4.28 17.77 -8.91
CA SER A 73 -4.63 16.79 -9.94
C SER A 73 -3.92 15.45 -9.80
N THR A 74 -3.07 15.27 -8.80
CA THR A 74 -2.21 14.08 -8.65
C THR A 74 -2.69 13.17 -7.54
N THR A 75 -2.59 11.86 -7.75
CA THR A 75 -2.83 10.86 -6.70
C THR A 75 -1.61 10.80 -5.79
N THR A 76 -1.83 11.05 -4.51
CA THR A 76 -0.78 11.05 -3.49
C THR A 76 -0.82 9.80 -2.62
N MET A 77 -2.00 9.21 -2.44
CA MET A 77 -2.16 7.94 -1.73
C MET A 77 -3.10 7.02 -2.51
N ASN A 78 -2.74 5.75 -2.59
CA ASN A 78 -3.46 4.75 -3.37
C ASN A 78 -3.58 3.45 -2.56
N LEU A 79 -4.79 3.07 -2.20
CA LEU A 79 -5.08 1.76 -1.62
C LEU A 79 -5.57 0.84 -2.74
N ASP A 80 -4.80 -0.19 -3.07
CA ASP A 80 -5.17 -1.12 -4.13
C ASP A 80 -6.26 -2.11 -3.69
N SER A 81 -6.82 -2.84 -4.65
CA SER A 81 -7.85 -3.87 -4.41
C SER A 81 -7.37 -5.04 -3.55
N SER A 82 -6.05 -5.21 -3.39
CA SER A 82 -5.43 -6.26 -2.57
C SER A 82 -5.13 -5.78 -1.14
N GLY A 83 -5.42 -4.50 -0.84
CA GLY A 83 -5.21 -3.88 0.46
C GLY A 83 -3.80 -3.36 0.69
N ASN A 84 -2.98 -3.18 -0.34
CA ASN A 84 -1.68 -2.54 -0.22
C ASN A 84 -1.80 -1.02 -0.38
N LEU A 85 -1.04 -0.28 0.41
CA LEU A 85 -1.05 1.18 0.43
C LEU A 85 0.18 1.73 -0.29
N GLY A 86 -0.02 2.71 -1.16
CA GLY A 86 1.03 3.41 -1.87
C GLY A 86 1.00 4.88 -1.48
N LEU A 87 2.13 5.44 -1.08
CA LEU A 87 2.31 6.87 -0.84
C LEU A 87 3.24 7.44 -1.91
N GLY A 88 2.67 8.21 -2.84
CA GLY A 88 3.36 8.75 -4.02
C GLY A 88 3.61 7.73 -5.14
N VAL A 89 3.12 6.50 -4.99
CA VAL A 89 3.39 5.38 -5.90
C VAL A 89 2.16 4.50 -6.08
N THR A 90 2.05 3.82 -7.23
CA THR A 90 1.21 2.61 -7.34
C THR A 90 1.85 1.48 -6.54
N PRO A 91 1.17 0.88 -5.56
CA PRO A 91 1.72 -0.24 -4.78
C PRO A 91 2.25 -1.34 -5.68
N SER A 92 3.36 -1.95 -5.30
CA SER A 92 3.80 -3.20 -5.92
C SER A 92 2.86 -4.33 -5.51
N ALA A 93 2.72 -5.35 -6.36
CA ALA A 93 2.01 -6.56 -5.98
C ALA A 93 2.80 -7.30 -4.88
N TRP A 94 2.11 -7.69 -3.82
CA TRP A 94 2.64 -8.53 -2.75
C TRP A 94 1.86 -9.84 -2.66
N SER A 95 2.53 -10.88 -2.17
CA SER A 95 1.88 -12.14 -1.81
C SER A 95 0.72 -11.89 -0.86
N ALA A 96 -0.36 -12.67 -0.98
CA ALA A 96 -1.55 -12.55 -0.12
C ALA A 96 -1.24 -12.74 1.37
N SER A 97 -0.13 -13.41 1.69
CA SER A 97 0.42 -13.56 3.04
C SER A 97 0.96 -12.27 3.65
N TYR A 98 0.96 -11.16 2.91
CA TYR A 98 1.41 -9.85 3.36
C TYR A 98 0.41 -8.74 3.02
N LYS A 99 0.56 -7.63 3.74
CA LYS A 99 0.06 -6.31 3.34
C LYS A 99 1.22 -5.34 3.41
N ALA A 100 1.35 -4.52 2.38
CA ALA A 100 2.50 -3.64 2.24
C ALA A 100 2.11 -2.17 2.15
N LEU A 101 2.99 -1.33 2.68
CA LEU A 101 3.08 0.09 2.42
C LEU A 101 4.29 0.34 1.52
N SER A 102 4.03 0.80 0.30
CA SER A 102 5.04 1.27 -0.67
C SER A 102 5.17 2.78 -0.58
N ILE A 103 6.40 3.30 -0.52
CA ILE A 103 6.68 4.74 -0.38
C ILE A 103 7.60 5.23 -1.50
N GLY A 104 7.21 6.31 -2.16
CA GLY A 104 8.04 7.02 -3.14
C GLY A 104 7.78 6.58 -4.58
N PHE A 105 8.59 5.66 -5.09
CA PHE A 105 8.50 5.16 -6.48
C PHE A 105 8.47 3.63 -6.50
N THR A 106 8.24 3.01 -7.67
CA THR A 106 8.24 1.55 -7.83
C THR A 106 9.56 0.99 -7.30
N GLY A 107 9.55 0.00 -6.40
CA GLY A 107 10.77 -0.50 -5.77
C GLY A 107 11.45 0.49 -4.79
N GLY A 108 10.78 1.57 -4.41
CA GLY A 108 11.17 2.41 -3.27
C GLY A 108 11.06 1.65 -1.93
N GLY A 109 10.92 2.40 -0.84
CA GLY A 109 10.77 1.80 0.50
C GLY A 109 9.50 0.96 0.59
N GLN A 110 9.62 -0.25 1.13
CA GLN A 110 8.51 -1.15 1.40
C GLN A 110 8.49 -1.51 2.87
N PHE A 111 7.33 -1.41 3.50
CA PHE A 111 7.09 -1.93 4.84
C PHE A 111 5.93 -2.92 4.77
N ALA A 112 6.19 -4.19 5.06
CA ALA A 112 5.19 -5.23 4.94
C ALA A 112 5.02 -6.01 6.24
N GLY A 113 3.76 -6.29 6.59
CA GLY A 113 3.37 -7.13 7.72
C GLY A 113 2.74 -8.43 7.25
N GLY A 114 3.10 -9.54 7.90
CA GLY A 114 2.48 -10.84 7.67
C GLY A 114 0.99 -10.83 8.05
N THR A 115 0.16 -11.49 7.24
CA THR A 115 -1.29 -11.61 7.49
C THR A 115 -1.65 -12.91 8.21
N VAL A 116 -0.73 -13.87 8.24
CA VAL A 116 -0.89 -15.20 8.85
C VAL A 116 0.18 -15.52 9.91
N ASN A 117 1.08 -14.57 10.16
CA ASN A 117 2.15 -14.66 11.15
C ASN A 117 2.53 -13.25 11.65
N THR A 118 3.48 -13.15 12.57
CA THR A 118 3.95 -11.87 13.14
C THR A 118 5.23 -11.34 12.45
N GLN A 119 5.49 -11.74 11.21
CA GLN A 119 6.66 -11.32 10.46
C GLN A 119 6.50 -9.86 10.01
N THR A 120 7.58 -9.09 10.12
CA THR A 120 7.67 -7.73 9.59
C THR A 120 8.87 -7.63 8.67
N LEU A 121 8.67 -7.02 7.50
CA LEU A 121 9.67 -6.82 6.47
C LEU A 121 9.85 -5.33 6.23
N LEU A 122 11.09 -4.87 6.22
CA LEU A 122 11.48 -3.54 5.77
C LEU A 122 12.44 -3.71 4.60
N SER A 123 11.96 -3.36 3.40
CA SER A 123 12.67 -3.63 2.15
C SER A 123 12.92 -2.37 1.34
N ALA A 124 14.00 -2.39 0.56
CA ALA A 124 14.26 -1.45 -0.50
C ALA A 124 14.52 -2.23 -1.79
N ASN A 125 13.80 -1.86 -2.86
CA ASN A 125 13.81 -2.53 -4.16
C ASN A 125 13.57 -4.05 -4.09
N LEU A 126 12.87 -4.53 -3.06
CA LEU A 126 12.48 -5.92 -2.91
C LEU A 126 11.00 -6.02 -2.55
N VAL A 127 10.30 -6.87 -3.28
CA VAL A 127 8.90 -7.22 -3.01
C VAL A 127 8.76 -8.73 -3.00
N PHE A 128 7.94 -9.25 -2.09
CA PHE A 128 7.72 -10.70 -1.97
C PHE A 128 6.40 -11.07 -2.63
N THR A 129 6.46 -11.81 -3.73
CA THR A 129 5.28 -12.23 -4.53
C THR A 129 5.02 -13.74 -4.46
N GLY A 130 5.87 -14.51 -3.78
CA GLY A 130 5.79 -15.97 -3.76
C GLY A 130 5.13 -16.58 -2.52
N THR A 131 5.49 -17.82 -2.23
CA THR A 131 5.08 -18.60 -1.06
C THR A 131 6.30 -19.18 -0.37
N GLY A 132 6.31 -19.22 0.96
CA GLY A 132 7.47 -19.68 1.74
C GLY A 132 8.67 -18.71 1.62
N SER A 133 9.86 -19.24 1.30
CA SER A 133 11.12 -18.47 1.25
C SER A 133 11.55 -18.07 -0.16
N THR A 134 10.76 -18.36 -1.19
CA THR A 134 11.05 -18.08 -2.60
C THR A 134 10.02 -17.09 -3.18
N GLY A 135 10.42 -16.34 -4.22
CA GLY A 135 9.55 -15.36 -4.88
C GLY A 135 9.80 -13.90 -4.46
N TRP A 136 11.04 -13.58 -4.09
CA TRP A 136 11.48 -12.20 -4.02
C TRP A 136 11.73 -11.66 -5.43
N LYS A 137 11.27 -10.43 -5.68
CA LYS A 137 11.39 -9.73 -6.97
C LYS A 137 12.06 -8.38 -6.78
N LEU A 138 12.76 -7.95 -7.82
CA LEU A 138 13.36 -6.62 -7.95
C LEU A 138 12.49 -5.74 -8.86
N PRO A 139 11.70 -4.79 -8.33
CA PRO A 139 10.89 -3.92 -9.18
C PRO A 139 11.71 -3.02 -10.12
N ASN A 140 13.01 -2.81 -9.82
CA ASN A 140 13.96 -2.14 -10.72
C ASN A 140 15.27 -2.94 -10.81
N ASN A 141 16.06 -2.68 -11.86
CA ASN A 141 17.40 -3.25 -12.03
C ASN A 141 18.46 -2.58 -11.14
N VAL A 142 18.29 -2.66 -9.83
CA VAL A 142 19.19 -2.15 -8.79
C VAL A 142 19.30 -3.22 -7.70
N ALA A 143 20.39 -3.25 -6.94
CA ALA A 143 20.50 -4.15 -5.80
C ALA A 143 19.35 -3.92 -4.80
N GLY A 144 18.89 -5.00 -4.18
CA GLY A 144 17.82 -4.99 -3.20
C GLY A 144 18.32 -5.28 -1.78
N THR A 145 17.65 -4.76 -0.77
CA THR A 145 17.95 -5.06 0.65
C THR A 145 16.68 -5.30 1.43
N ASN A 146 16.70 -6.28 2.34
CA ASN A 146 15.56 -6.58 3.21
C ASN A 146 16.05 -6.77 4.65
N TYR A 147 15.29 -6.22 5.57
CA TYR A 147 15.38 -6.51 6.99
C TYR A 147 14.11 -7.23 7.43
N GLU A 148 14.29 -8.35 8.10
CA GLU A 148 13.20 -9.19 8.60
C GLU A 148 13.24 -9.26 10.13
N GLN A 149 12.07 -9.08 10.75
CA GLN A 149 11.80 -9.46 12.13
C GLN A 149 10.80 -10.60 12.16
N TYR A 150 11.13 -11.68 12.87
CA TYR A 150 10.21 -12.80 13.07
C TYR A 150 10.56 -13.60 14.32
N LEU A 151 9.57 -13.84 15.20
CA LEU A 151 9.71 -14.64 16.43
C LEU A 151 10.92 -14.25 17.31
N GLY A 152 11.21 -12.95 17.41
CA GLY A 152 12.35 -12.42 18.18
C GLY A 152 13.70 -12.49 17.47
N ALA A 153 13.79 -13.11 16.29
CA ALA A 153 14.99 -13.06 15.46
C ALA A 153 14.95 -11.85 14.51
N HIS A 154 16.13 -11.31 14.24
CA HIS A 154 16.37 -10.22 13.28
C HIS A 154 17.33 -10.70 12.21
N LYS A 155 17.00 -10.49 10.93
CA LYS A 155 17.80 -10.97 9.80
C LYS A 155 17.96 -9.87 8.77
N TRP A 156 19.16 -9.79 8.19
CA TRP A 156 19.49 -8.78 7.19
C TRP A 156 19.92 -9.47 5.91
N TYR A 157 19.35 -9.03 4.79
CA TYR A 157 19.52 -9.62 3.47
C TYR A 157 19.88 -8.57 2.44
N TYR A 158 20.61 -9.00 1.42
CA TYR A 158 20.81 -8.26 0.18
C TYR A 158 20.64 -9.18 -1.03
N ALA A 159 20.31 -8.59 -2.18
CA ALA A 159 20.34 -9.26 -3.47
C ALA A 159 21.03 -8.37 -4.51
N PRO A 160 21.88 -8.93 -5.38
CA PRO A 160 22.40 -8.20 -6.52
C PRO A 160 21.27 -7.86 -7.50
N ALA A 161 21.50 -6.85 -8.34
CA ALA A 161 20.58 -6.51 -9.42
C ALA A 161 20.47 -7.68 -10.41
N ASN A 162 19.26 -7.94 -10.92
CA ASN A 162 19.00 -9.03 -11.85
C ASN A 162 17.92 -8.67 -12.89
N GLY A 163 17.95 -7.42 -13.38
CA GLY A 163 16.93 -6.90 -14.29
C GLY A 163 15.71 -6.31 -13.58
N VAL A 164 14.90 -5.58 -14.35
CA VAL A 164 13.60 -5.07 -13.91
C VAL A 164 12.62 -6.24 -13.83
N ASP A 165 11.87 -6.33 -12.74
CA ASP A 165 10.98 -7.45 -12.38
C ASP A 165 11.67 -8.83 -12.33
N GLY A 166 13.01 -8.81 -12.24
CA GLY A 166 13.85 -10.00 -12.11
C GLY A 166 13.66 -10.69 -10.77
N ASP A 167 13.95 -11.99 -10.73
CA ASP A 167 13.99 -12.75 -9.48
C ASP A 167 15.19 -12.30 -8.64
N ALA A 168 14.94 -12.09 -7.34
CA ALA A 168 15.96 -11.71 -6.39
C ALA A 168 16.48 -12.94 -5.63
N SER A 169 17.78 -13.21 -5.73
CA SER A 169 18.46 -14.21 -4.90
C SER A 169 18.99 -13.55 -3.64
N LEU A 170 18.27 -13.71 -2.52
CA LEU A 170 18.68 -13.13 -1.24
C LEU A 170 19.87 -13.88 -0.64
N THR A 171 20.87 -13.10 -0.21
CA THR A 171 21.96 -13.56 0.65
C THR A 171 21.80 -12.93 2.03
N GLN A 172 21.79 -13.75 3.08
CA GLN A 172 21.74 -13.25 4.45
C GLN A 172 23.12 -12.75 4.88
N ALA A 173 23.24 -11.46 5.19
CA ALA A 173 24.49 -10.85 5.63
C ALA A 173 24.76 -11.10 7.13
N MET A 174 23.70 -11.03 7.96
CA MET A 174 23.80 -11.22 9.40
C MET A 174 22.45 -11.63 10.02
N THR A 175 22.49 -12.20 11.23
CA THR A 175 21.31 -12.51 12.06
C THR A 175 21.60 -12.26 13.53
N LEU A 176 20.64 -11.70 14.24
CA LEU A 176 20.53 -11.76 15.69
C LEU A 176 19.44 -12.79 16.00
N ASP A 177 19.81 -13.94 16.56
CA ASP A 177 18.85 -14.98 16.88
C ASP A 177 18.02 -14.63 18.13
N ALA A 178 16.97 -15.41 18.39
CA ALA A 178 16.08 -15.18 19.54
C ALA A 178 16.77 -15.39 20.91
N SER A 179 17.96 -16.00 20.93
CA SER A 179 18.78 -16.19 22.14
C SER A 179 19.75 -15.04 22.38
N GLY A 180 19.84 -14.07 21.46
CA GLY A 180 20.72 -12.90 21.56
C GLY A 180 22.08 -13.07 20.90
N ASN A 181 22.31 -14.11 20.09
CA ASN A 181 23.57 -14.31 19.39
C ASN A 181 23.59 -13.53 18.07
N LEU A 182 24.55 -12.61 17.91
CA LEU A 182 24.80 -11.92 16.65
C LEU A 182 25.80 -12.73 15.80
N LEU A 183 25.35 -13.13 14.61
CA LEU A 183 26.09 -13.91 13.62
C LEU A 183 26.30 -13.04 12.37
N VAL A 184 27.54 -12.91 11.89
CA VAL A 184 27.90 -12.13 10.70
C VAL A 184 28.56 -13.04 9.68
N GLY A 185 28.07 -13.03 8.44
CA GLY A 185 28.56 -13.91 7.36
C GLY A 185 28.23 -15.40 7.52
N THR A 186 27.53 -15.78 8.61
CA THR A 186 27.04 -17.14 8.87
C THR A 186 25.62 -17.07 9.43
N THR A 187 24.90 -18.19 9.34
CA THR A 187 23.53 -18.34 9.87
C THR A 187 23.43 -19.31 11.04
N SER A 188 24.54 -19.96 11.40
CA SER A 188 24.63 -20.88 12.53
C SER A 188 25.93 -20.67 13.29
N LEU A 189 25.90 -20.92 14.59
CA LEU A 189 27.12 -20.99 15.39
C LEU A 189 28.00 -22.10 14.83
N LEU A 190 29.28 -21.79 14.61
CA LEU A 190 30.28 -22.83 14.45
C LEU A 190 30.41 -23.52 15.80
N ALA A 191 30.32 -24.86 15.84
CA ALA A 191 30.61 -25.59 17.06
C ALA A 191 31.99 -25.14 17.56
N ASN A 192 32.08 -24.69 18.82
CA ASN A 192 33.37 -24.33 19.39
C ASN A 192 34.33 -25.51 19.17
N ALA A 193 35.46 -25.25 18.52
CA ALA A 193 36.58 -26.18 18.59
C ALA A 193 36.95 -26.29 20.07
N SER A 194 36.65 -27.44 20.67
CA SER A 194 37.04 -27.81 22.03
C SER A 194 38.55 -28.01 22.10
#